data_AF-A0A974BPT7-F1
#
_entry.id   AF-A0A974BPT7-F1
#
_cell.length_a   1.000
_cell.length_b   1.000
_cell.length_c   1.000
_cell.angle_alpha   90.00
_cell.angle_beta   90.00
_cell.angle_gamma   90.00
#
_symmetry.space_group_name_H-M   'P 1'
#
loop_
_entity.id
_entity.type
_entity.pdbx_description
1 polymer ?
#
loop_
_entity_poly.entity_id
_entity_poly.type
_entity_poly.pdbx_seq_one_letter_code
_entity_poly.pdbx_strand_id
1 'polypeptide(L)'
;MLLIVRIMVEKRVALAAAVHPFTMDLHATFQSEHHLFFLMEYVAGGCLRTLLERERKFGPQRTTYVIMNLYLVSCGRYLNIIPFIQLNHK
;
A
#
# COMPACT_ATOMS: atom_id res chain seq x y z
N MET A 1 7.59 -18.22 -13.56
CA MET A 1 6.49 -17.55 -14.26
C MET A 1 5.44 -16.94 -13.30
N LEU A 2 4.83 -17.72 -12.39
CA LEU A 2 3.80 -17.22 -11.44
C LEU A 2 4.25 -16.07 -10.52
N LEU A 3 5.51 -16.06 -10.07
CA LEU A 3 6.03 -14.99 -9.20
C LEU A 3 6.04 -13.63 -9.93
N ILE A 4 6.42 -13.61 -11.21
CA ILE A 4 6.50 -12.39 -12.02
C ILE A 4 5.11 -11.81 -12.27
N VAL A 5 4.12 -12.65 -12.54
CA VAL A 5 2.73 -12.21 -12.74
C VAL A 5 2.19 -11.56 -11.46
N ARG A 6 2.46 -12.14 -10.28
CA ARG A 6 2.04 -11.55 -8.99
C ARG A 6 2.67 -10.18 -8.77
N ILE A 7 3.96 -10.03 -9.04
CA ILE A 7 4.65 -8.75 -8.83
C ILE A 7 4.17 -7.68 -9.82
N MET A 8 3.84 -8.07 -11.06
CA MET A 8 3.26 -7.16 -12.04
C MET A 8 1.85 -6.70 -11.67
N VAL A 9 1.05 -7.57 -11.04
CA VAL A 9 -0.26 -7.20 -10.48
C VAL A 9 -0.08 -6.25 -9.30
N GLU A 10 0.82 -6.55 -8.36
CA GLU A 10 1.13 -5.66 -7.23
C GLU A 10 1.60 -4.29 -7.70
N LYS A 11 2.46 -4.22 -8.73
CA LYS A 11 2.87 -2.96 -9.36
C LYS A 11 1.69 -2.15 -9.90
N ARG A 12 0.75 -2.80 -10.62
CA ARG A 12 -0.43 -2.12 -11.17
C ARG A 12 -1.35 -1.60 -10.06
N VAL A 13 -1.52 -2.39 -9.01
CA VAL A 13 -2.32 -2.00 -7.84
C VAL A 13 -1.64 -0.86 -7.07
N ALA A 14 -0.31 -0.88 -6.93
CA ALA A 14 0.45 0.18 -6.26
C ALA A 14 0.35 1.52 -7.00
N LEU A 15 0.53 1.52 -8.33
CA LEU A 15 0.35 2.71 -9.18
C LEU A 15 -1.09 3.25 -9.14
N ALA A 16 -2.09 2.37 -9.13
CA ALA A 16 -3.49 2.77 -9.01
C ALA A 16 -3.84 3.30 -7.60
N ALA A 17 -3.10 2.91 -6.58
CA ALA A 17 -3.33 3.27 -5.18
C ALA A 17 -2.63 4.57 -4.74
N ALA A 18 -1.79 5.17 -5.58
CA ALA A 18 -1.03 6.42 -5.32
C ALA A 18 -1.89 7.68 -5.06
N VAL A 19 -3.22 7.58 -5.18
CA VAL A 19 -4.13 8.75 -5.21
C VAL A 19 -4.48 9.30 -3.82
N HIS A 20 -3.88 8.80 -2.72
CA HIS A 20 -4.23 9.24 -1.36
C HIS A 20 -3.00 9.67 -0.54
N PRO A 21 -3.03 10.81 0.19
CA PRO A 21 -1.91 11.35 1.00
C PRO A 21 -1.38 10.46 2.14
N PHE A 22 -1.92 9.25 2.32
CA PHE A 22 -1.46 8.26 3.31
C PHE A 22 -0.97 6.96 2.66
N THR A 23 -0.92 6.91 1.33
CA THR A 23 -0.31 5.82 0.58
C THR A 23 1.02 6.32 0.04
N MET A 24 2.09 5.55 0.28
CA MET A 24 3.39 5.76 -0.34
C MET A 24 3.25 5.89 -1.85
N ASP A 25 3.71 7.00 -2.42
CA ASP A 25 3.71 7.16 -3.86
C ASP A 25 4.84 6.31 -4.49
N LEU A 26 4.53 5.62 -5.58
CA LEU A 26 5.47 4.77 -6.31
C LEU A 26 5.89 5.50 -7.58
N HIS A 27 7.03 6.19 -7.51
CA HIS A 27 7.51 7.08 -8.58
C HIS A 27 7.94 6.30 -9.82
N ALA A 28 8.68 5.21 -9.63
CA ALA A 28 9.17 4.39 -10.74
C ALA A 28 9.46 2.95 -10.30
N THR A 29 9.47 2.04 -11.25
CA THR A 29 9.90 0.64 -11.02
C THR A 29 10.84 0.22 -12.13
N PHE A 30 11.94 -0.42 -11.78
CA PHE A 30 12.91 -0.95 -12.74
C PHE A 30 13.02 -2.46 -12.54
N GLN A 31 13.11 -3.20 -13.65
CA GLN A 31 13.32 -4.65 -13.62
C GLN A 31 14.66 -4.96 -14.28
N SER A 32 15.48 -5.76 -13.59
CA SER A 32 16.66 -6.44 -14.14
C SER A 32 16.38 -7.94 -14.22
N GLU A 33 17.27 -8.73 -14.85
CA GLU A 33 17.07 -10.18 -15.05
C GLU A 33 16.80 -10.97 -13.76
N HIS A 34 17.33 -10.50 -12.63
CA HIS A 34 17.22 -11.19 -11.34
C HIS A 34 16.53 -10.38 -10.24
N HIS A 35 16.24 -9.09 -10.46
CA HIS A 35 15.79 -8.19 -9.40
C HIS A 35 14.75 -7.18 -9.89
N LEU A 36 13.84 -6.82 -8.99
CA LEU A 36 12.82 -5.79 -9.20
C LEU A 36 13.06 -4.67 -8.19
N PHE A 37 13.22 -3.45 -8.69
CA PHE A 37 13.50 -2.25 -7.91
C PHE A 37 12.26 -1.36 -7.90
N PHE A 38 11.88 -0.89 -6.70
CA PHE A 38 10.75 0.02 -6.50
C PHE A 38 11.28 1.34 -5.95
N LEU A 39 11.10 2.41 -6.70
CA LEU A 39 11.41 3.78 -6.26
C LEU A 39 10.14 4.36 -5.63
N MET A 40 10.10 4.36 -4.30
CA MET A 40 8.99 4.87 -3.50
C MET A 40 9.41 6.11 -2.74
N GLU A 41 8.42 6.92 -2.34
CA GLU A 41 8.64 8.02 -1.40
C GLU A 41 9.33 7.51 -0.13
N TYR A 42 10.36 8.23 0.33
CA TYR A 42 11.05 7.90 1.57
C TYR A 42 10.26 8.42 2.76
N VAL A 43 9.62 7.52 3.51
CA VAL A 43 8.96 7.86 4.77
C VAL A 43 9.87 7.49 5.94
N ALA A 44 10.41 8.51 6.59
CA ALA A 44 11.12 8.38 7.86
C ALA A 44 10.11 8.07 8.97
N GLY A 45 10.05 6.83 9.45
CA GLY A 45 9.12 6.46 10.53
C GLY A 45 9.03 4.96 10.84
N GLY A 46 9.50 4.10 9.93
CA GLY A 46 9.34 2.65 10.08
C GLY A 46 7.88 2.22 9.91
N CYS A 47 7.59 0.94 10.12
CA CYS A 47 6.22 0.44 10.00
C CYS A 47 5.49 0.50 11.35
N LEU A 48 4.14 0.61 11.30
CA LEU A 48 3.27 0.59 12.48
C LEU A 48 3.56 -0.62 13.38
N ARG A 49 3.96 -1.76 12.80
CA ARG A 49 4.37 -2.95 13.53
C ARG A 49 5.58 -2.70 14.42
N THR A 50 6.64 -2.07 13.91
CA THR A 50 7.84 -1.76 14.71
C THR A 50 7.51 -0.80 15.86
N LEU A 51 6.58 0.13 15.62
CA LEU A 51 6.10 1.03 16.66
C LEU A 51 5.28 0.29 17.73
N LEU A 52 4.42 -0.66 17.32
CA LEU A 52 3.62 -1.49 18.22
C LEU A 52 4.48 -2.46 19.03
N GLU A 53 5.51 -3.04 18.41
CA GLU A 53 6.48 -3.92 19.09
C GLU A 53 7.26 -3.17 20.17
N ARG A 54 7.59 -1.90 19.94
CA ARG A 54 8.28 -1.05 20.92
C ARG A 54 7.36 -0.58 22.05
N GLU A 55 6.19 -0.04 21.73
CA GLU A 55 5.28 0.54 22.74
C GLU A 55 4.40 -0.52 23.44
N ARG A 56 4.29 -1.76 22.90
CA ARG A 56 3.40 -2.88 23.28
C ARG A 56 1.90 -2.57 23.26
N LYS A 57 1.48 -1.35 23.63
CA LYS A 57 0.12 -0.84 23.58
C LYS A 57 0.14 0.65 23.27
N PHE A 58 -0.62 1.05 22.26
CA PHE A 58 -0.87 2.46 21.98
C PHE A 58 -1.90 3.04 22.95
N GLY A 59 -1.69 4.30 23.36
CA GLY A 59 -2.71 5.06 24.07
C GLY A 59 -4.00 5.20 23.26
N PRO A 60 -5.17 5.31 23.90
CA PRO A 60 -6.47 5.26 23.22
C PRO A 60 -6.62 6.30 22.11
N GLN A 61 -6.14 7.54 22.30
CA GLN A 61 -6.23 8.57 21.25
C GLN A 61 -5.40 8.21 20.00
N ARG A 62 -4.19 7.67 20.17
CA ARG A 62 -3.32 7.27 19.05
C ARG A 62 -3.90 6.09 18.28
N THR A 63 -4.44 5.11 19.01
CA THR A 63 -5.10 3.94 18.42
C THR A 63 -6.29 4.35 17.55
N THR A 64 -7.18 5.19 18.07
CA THR A 64 -8.36 5.65 17.32
C THR A 64 -7.96 6.44 16.07
N TYR A 65 -6.95 7.30 16.16
CA TYR A 65 -6.47 8.05 14.99
C TYR A 65 -5.89 7.12 13.90
N VAL A 66 -5.03 6.17 14.27
CA VAL A 66 -4.43 5.23 13.31
C VAL A 66 -5.49 4.34 12.66
N ILE A 67 -6.45 3.86 13.45
CA ILE A 67 -7.58 3.06 12.96
C ILE A 67 -8.44 3.90 12.01
N MET A 68 -8.82 5.12 12.40
CA MET A 68 -9.65 6.01 11.57
C MET A 68 -9.01 6.26 10.20
N ASN A 69 -7.71 6.59 10.18
CA ASN A 69 -7.00 6.81 8.92
C ASN A 69 -6.91 5.52 8.07
N LEU A 70 -6.68 4.37 8.69
CA LEU A 70 -6.67 3.08 7.98
C LEU A 70 -8.03 2.75 7.37
N TYR A 71 -9.13 3.02 8.09
CA TYR A 71 -10.49 2.84 7.59
C TYR A 71 -10.80 3.78 6.43
N LEU A 72 -10.39 5.05 6.53
CA LEU A 72 -10.57 6.03 5.45
C LEU A 72 -9.84 5.61 4.17
N VAL A 73 -8.56 5.21 4.30
CA VAL A 73 -7.76 4.71 3.18
C VAL A 73 -8.38 3.44 2.60
N SER A 74 -8.82 2.52 3.44
CA SER A 74 -9.44 1.27 2.98
C SER A 74 -10.76 1.55 2.24
N CYS A 75 -11.63 2.41 2.78
CA CYS A 75 -12.92 2.73 2.17
C CYS A 75 -12.76 3.47 0.83
N GLY A 76 -11.84 4.45 0.77
CA GLY A 76 -11.51 5.15 -0.48
C GLY A 76 -10.88 4.23 -1.54
N ARG A 77 -10.12 3.22 -1.11
CA ARG A 77 -9.56 2.18 -1.98
C ARG A 77 -10.62 1.19 -2.48
N TYR A 78 -11.55 0.76 -1.62
CA TYR A 78 -12.65 -0.11 -2.04
C TYR A 78 -13.46 0.53 -3.18
N LEU A 79 -13.75 1.83 -3.10
CA LEU A 79 -14.46 2.54 -4.15
C LEU A 79 -13.69 2.60 -5.49
N ASN A 80 -12.38 2.77 -5.47
CA ASN A 80 -11.53 2.85 -6.67
C ASN A 80 -11.17 1.49 -7.27
N ILE A 81 -11.16 0.40 -6.48
CA ILE A 81 -10.78 -0.94 -6.93
C ILE A 81 -11.95 -1.71 -7.56
N ILE A 82 -13.21 -1.41 -7.20
CA ILE A 82 -14.41 -2.04 -7.78
C ILE A 82 -14.42 -2.05 -9.33
N PRO A 83 -14.11 -0.96 -10.05
CA PRO A 83 -14.09 -1.01 -11.53
C PRO A 83 -13.02 -1.95 -12.10
N PHE A 84 -11.91 -2.18 -11.38
CA PHE A 84 -10.83 -3.07 -11.82
C PHE A 84 -11.18 -4.56 -11.68
N ILE A 85 -12.02 -4.92 -10.70
CA ILE A 85 -12.48 -6.30 -10.48
C ILE A 85 -13.61 -6.64 -11.46
N GLN A 86 -14.49 -5.68 -11.77
CA GLN A 86 -15.61 -5.88 -12.71
C GLN A 86 -15.15 -6.05 -14.17
N LEU A 87 -13.99 -5.50 -14.55
CA LEU A 87 -13.44 -5.62 -15.92
C LEU A 87 -12.73 -6.96 -16.21
N ASN A 88 -12.40 -7.77 -15.20
CA ASN A 88 -11.73 -9.07 -15.39
C ASN A 88 -12.70 -10.26 -15.45
N HIS A 89 -14.01 -10.03 -15.36
CA HIS A 89 -15.03 -11.09 -15.36
C HIS A 89 -15.91 -11.09 -16.63
N LYS A 90 -15.46 -10.43 -17.71
CA LYS A 90 -16.09 -10.43 -19.03
C LYS A 90 -15.11 -10.87 -20.10
#